data_AF-A0A851IBT3-F1
#
_entry.id   AF-A0A851IBT3-F1
#
_cell.length_a   1.000
_cell.length_b   1.000
_cell.length_c   1.000
_cell.angle_alpha   90.00
_cell.angle_beta   90.00
_cell.angle_gamma   90.00
#
_symmetry.space_group_name_H-M   'P 1'
#
loop_
_entity.id
_entity.type
_entity.pdbx_description
1 polymer ?
#
loop_
_entity_poly.entity_id
_entity_poly.type
_entity_poly.pdbx_seq_one_letter_code
_entity_poly.pdbx_strand_id
1 'polypeptide(L)'
;MLREWTELGVGRHFTEEAVLCTASSSDYENLKVEFQKLNALTERHGTRYALAERQKDGSCILRITVLADLLKRNAGPRRKRGCLRSIGELCRYQELHSTKECAEYAGVALRSYQRRVKKYREEGKWSPENPGYF
;
A
#
# COMPACT_ATOMS: atom_id res chain seq x y z
N MET A 1 -2.05 14.56 -14.20
CA MET A 1 -1.10 13.95 -15.16
C MET A 1 -0.69 12.61 -14.58
N LEU A 2 -1.11 11.53 -15.25
CA LEU A 2 -0.84 10.17 -14.81
C LEU A 2 0.66 9.85 -14.95
N ARG A 3 1.29 9.39 -13.88
CA ARG A 3 2.68 8.93 -13.86
C ARG A 3 2.73 7.42 -13.74
N GLU A 4 3.61 6.77 -14.50
CA GLU A 4 3.85 5.32 -14.43
C GLU A 4 5.13 5.01 -13.68
N TRP A 5 5.08 3.97 -12.84
CA TRP A 5 6.18 3.51 -12.01
C TRP A 5 6.29 1.99 -12.09
N THR A 6 7.51 1.48 -11.92
CA THR A 6 7.78 0.05 -11.79
C THR A 6 8.74 -0.18 -10.64
N GLU A 7 8.29 -0.85 -9.60
CA GLU A 7 9.07 -1.10 -8.38
C GLU A 7 9.16 -2.59 -8.05
N LEU A 8 10.32 -3.02 -7.55
CA LEU A 8 10.52 -4.37 -7.04
C LEU A 8 9.61 -4.62 -5.82
N GLY A 9 8.80 -5.67 -5.87
CA GLY A 9 7.84 -6.03 -4.81
C GLY A 9 6.41 -5.54 -5.09
N VAL A 10 6.26 -4.29 -5.52
CA VAL A 10 4.98 -3.65 -5.87
C VAL A 10 4.51 -3.99 -7.29
N GLY A 11 5.45 -4.11 -8.23
CA GLY A 11 5.15 -4.25 -9.66
C GLY A 11 4.87 -2.91 -10.33
N ARG A 12 4.14 -2.96 -11.45
CA ARG A 12 3.76 -1.75 -12.20
C ARG A 12 2.61 -1.04 -11.52
N HIS A 13 2.73 0.27 -11.34
CA HIS A 13 1.66 1.10 -10.79
C HIS A 13 1.60 2.48 -11.42
N PHE A 14 0.43 3.10 -11.34
CA PHE A 14 0.18 4.45 -11.83
C PHE A 14 -0.19 5.36 -10.67
N THR A 15 0.26 6.61 -10.72
CA THR A 15 -0.13 7.62 -9.73
C THR A 15 -0.66 8.85 -10.42
N GLU A 16 -1.73 9.41 -9.87
CA GLU A 16 -2.23 10.72 -10.22
C GLU A 16 -2.40 11.56 -8.95
N GLU A 17 -2.12 12.84 -9.04
CA GLU A 17 -2.28 13.78 -7.94
C GLU A 17 -3.30 14.84 -8.34
N ALA A 18 -4.20 15.16 -7.41
CA ALA A 18 -5.18 16.21 -7.54
C ALA A 18 -5.08 17.14 -6.32
N VAL A 19 -5.20 18.44 -6.55
CA VAL A 19 -5.28 19.42 -5.47
C VAL A 19 -6.75 19.57 -5.08
N LEU A 20 -7.04 19.39 -3.80
CA LEU A 20 -8.34 19.63 -3.20
C LEU A 20 -8.25 20.87 -2.33
N CYS A 21 -9.32 21.65 -2.28
CA CYS A 21 -9.45 22.80 -1.38
C CYS A 21 -10.56 22.51 -0.38
N THR A 22 -10.25 22.58 0.92
CA THR A 22 -11.25 22.38 1.97
C THR A 22 -11.51 23.70 2.70
N ALA A 23 -12.79 24.08 2.79
CA ALA A 23 -13.20 25.34 3.39
C ALA A 23 -12.85 25.41 4.89
N SER A 24 -12.95 24.28 5.59
CA SER A 24 -12.61 24.18 7.00
C SER A 24 -11.71 22.98 7.32
N SER A 25 -11.17 22.98 8.54
CA SER A 25 -10.48 21.81 9.10
C SER A 25 -11.44 20.62 9.31
N SER A 26 -12.72 20.89 9.61
CA SER A 26 -13.73 19.83 9.75
C SER A 26 -13.98 19.11 8.42
N ASP A 27 -14.02 19.85 7.31
CA ASP A 27 -14.21 19.26 5.99
C ASP A 27 -13.05 18.36 5.60
N TYR A 28 -11.83 18.76 5.99
CA TYR A 28 -10.63 17.94 5.78
C TYR A 28 -10.66 16.64 6.58
N GLU A 29 -11.05 16.68 7.86
CA GLU A 29 -11.18 15.46 8.66
C GLU A 29 -12.30 14.54 8.13
N ASN A 30 -13.40 15.11 7.64
CA ASN A 30 -14.45 14.34 6.97
C ASN A 30 -13.91 13.64 5.71
N LEU A 31 -13.19 14.35 4.85
CA LEU A 31 -12.56 13.77 3.66
C LEU A 31 -11.58 12.65 4.00
N LYS A 32 -10.79 12.81 5.07
CA LYS A 32 -9.88 11.78 5.55
C LYS A 32 -10.63 10.50 5.93
N VAL A 33 -11.75 10.62 6.64
CA VAL A 33 -12.63 9.49 6.99
C VAL A 33 -13.25 8.86 5.75
N GLU A 34 -13.70 9.66 4.78
CA GLU A 34 -14.27 9.15 3.54
C GLU A 34 -13.25 8.39 2.69
N PHE A 35 -12.02 8.91 2.54
CA PHE A 35 -10.98 8.19 1.80
C PHE A 35 -10.52 6.91 2.51
N GLN A 36 -10.56 6.87 3.85
CA GLN A 36 -10.35 5.62 4.59
C GLN A 36 -11.44 4.59 4.27
N LYS A 37 -12.71 4.99 4.27
CA LYS A 37 -13.83 4.12 3.86
C LYS A 37 -13.70 3.66 2.42
N LEU A 38 -13.30 4.56 1.52
CA LEU A 38 -13.11 4.24 0.10
C LEU A 38 -11.98 3.23 -0.10
N ASN A 39 -10.84 3.43 0.57
CA ASN A 39 -9.72 2.48 0.55
C ASN A 39 -10.14 1.08 1.01
N ALA A 40 -10.95 0.97 2.07
CA ALA A 40 -11.45 -0.33 2.52
C ALA A 40 -12.23 -1.10 1.43
N LEU A 41 -12.85 -0.38 0.48
CA LEU A 41 -13.59 -0.97 -0.63
C LEU A 41 -12.72 -1.22 -1.88
N THR A 42 -11.76 -0.33 -2.16
CA THR A 42 -11.06 -0.27 -3.45
C THR A 42 -9.63 -0.80 -3.42
N GLU A 43 -8.96 -0.81 -2.27
CA GLU A 43 -7.53 -1.16 -2.19
C GLU A 43 -7.29 -2.61 -2.63
N ARG A 44 -8.22 -3.50 -2.28
CA ARG A 44 -8.26 -4.90 -2.74
C ARG A 44 -8.36 -5.06 -4.26
N HIS A 45 -8.90 -4.04 -4.94
CA HIS A 45 -9.03 -4.00 -6.40
C HIS A 45 -7.87 -3.24 -7.06
N GLY A 46 -6.90 -2.79 -6.27
CA GLY A 46 -5.71 -2.11 -6.75
C GLY A 46 -5.78 -0.59 -6.76
N THR A 47 -6.80 0.03 -6.17
CA THR A 47 -6.89 1.50 -6.11
C THR A 47 -6.80 2.00 -4.68
N ARG A 48 -5.81 2.86 -4.41
CA ARG A 48 -5.56 3.48 -3.10
C ARG A 48 -5.59 5.00 -3.22
N TYR A 49 -6.14 5.64 -2.20
CA TYR A 49 -6.25 7.08 -2.03
C TYR A 49 -5.44 7.49 -0.81
N ALA A 50 -4.56 8.47 -0.95
CA ALA A 50 -3.78 9.04 0.15
C ALA A 50 -3.95 10.55 0.14
N LEU A 51 -4.45 11.09 1.25
CA LEU A 51 -4.60 12.53 1.43
C LEU A 51 -3.40 13.06 2.20
N ALA A 52 -2.67 14.01 1.62
CA ALA A 52 -1.58 14.72 2.28
C ALA A 52 -2.13 15.72 3.31
N GLU A 53 -1.26 16.16 4.22
CA GLU A 53 -1.62 17.16 5.23
C GLU A 53 -2.16 18.45 4.61
N ARG A 54 -3.18 19.01 5.26
CA ARG A 54 -3.79 20.28 4.88
C ARG A 54 -2.82 21.44 5.10
N GLN A 55 -2.64 22.25 4.08
CA GLN A 55 -1.84 23.47 4.14
C GLN A 55 -2.61 24.62 4.79
N LYS A 56 -1.89 25.71 5.13
CA LYS A 56 -2.48 26.89 5.79
C LYS A 56 -3.51 27.61 4.91
N ASP A 57 -3.36 27.56 3.60
CA ASP A 57 -4.29 28.10 2.61
C ASP A 57 -5.55 27.24 2.41
N GLY A 58 -5.62 26.07 3.07
CA GLY A 58 -6.71 25.12 2.97
C GLY A 58 -6.62 24.15 1.81
N SER A 59 -5.53 24.17 1.05
CA SER A 59 -5.24 23.17 0.03
C SER A 59 -4.72 21.87 0.65
N CYS A 60 -4.98 20.74 0.00
CA CYS A 60 -4.35 19.46 0.27
C CYS A 60 -4.19 18.65 -1.02
N ILE A 61 -3.21 17.75 -1.04
CA ILE A 61 -2.95 16.91 -2.22
C ILE A 61 -3.58 15.55 -1.98
N LEU A 62 -4.49 15.15 -2.87
CA LEU A 62 -4.95 13.78 -3.00
C LEU A 62 -4.07 13.04 -3.99
N ARG A 63 -3.42 11.98 -3.54
CA ARG A 63 -2.73 11.03 -4.40
C ARG A 63 -3.59 9.79 -4.61
N ILE A 64 -3.80 9.44 -5.87
CA ILE A 64 -4.50 8.25 -6.32
C ILE A 64 -3.45 7.29 -6.88
N THR A 65 -3.36 6.08 -6.34
CA THR A 65 -2.45 5.04 -6.80
C THR A 65 -3.24 3.86 -7.34
N VAL A 66 -2.87 3.41 -8.54
CA VAL A 66 -3.48 2.27 -9.24
C VAL A 66 -2.44 1.19 -9.48
N LEU A 67 -2.58 0.05 -8.82
CA LEU A 67 -1.70 -1.11 -8.91
C LEU A 67 -2.11 -1.99 -10.10
N ALA A 68 -1.37 -1.89 -11.21
CA ALA A 68 -1.71 -2.55 -12.47
C ALA A 68 -1.79 -4.08 -12.33
N ASP A 69 -0.97 -4.66 -11.46
CA ASP A 69 -0.96 -6.10 -11.23
C ASP A 69 -2.22 -6.62 -10.51
N LEU A 70 -2.94 -5.76 -9.80
CA LEU A 70 -4.23 -6.12 -9.18
C LEU A 70 -5.42 -5.89 -10.13
N LEU A 71 -5.26 -5.04 -11.15
CA LEU A 71 -6.27 -4.83 -12.19
C LEU A 71 -6.43 -6.01 -13.16
N LYS A 72 -5.45 -6.91 -13.26
CA LYS A 72 -5.50 -8.08 -14.15
C LYS A 72 -6.66 -9.03 -13.78
N ARG A 73 -7.52 -9.37 -14.76
CA ARG A 73 -8.50 -10.49 -14.63
C ARG A 73 -7.71 -11.75 -14.25
N ASN A 74 -8.10 -12.43 -13.17
CA ASN A 74 -7.41 -13.57 -12.53
C ASN A 74 -6.17 -13.27 -11.66
N ALA A 75 -5.98 -12.05 -11.16
CA ALA A 75 -4.96 -11.76 -10.13
C ALA A 75 -5.13 -12.59 -8.81
N GLY A 76 -6.23 -13.33 -8.66
CA GLY A 76 -6.36 -14.41 -7.69
C GLY A 76 -6.26 -13.95 -6.23
N PRO A 77 -5.57 -14.69 -5.33
CA PRO A 77 -5.43 -14.37 -3.91
C PRO A 77 -4.89 -12.97 -3.61
N ARG A 78 -4.15 -12.34 -4.54
CA ARG A 78 -3.63 -10.98 -4.39
C ARG A 78 -4.75 -9.93 -4.32
N ARG A 79 -5.88 -10.14 -5.01
CA ARG A 79 -7.08 -9.28 -4.89
C ARG A 79 -7.83 -9.47 -3.57
N LYS A 80 -7.65 -10.59 -2.86
CA LYS A 80 -8.38 -10.86 -1.60
C LYS A 80 -7.68 -10.28 -0.37
N ARG A 81 -6.38 -9.94 -0.45
CA ARG A 81 -5.56 -9.64 0.73
C ARG A 81 -5.10 -8.18 0.87
N GLY A 82 -5.61 -7.30 0.02
CA GLY A 82 -5.97 -5.92 0.39
C GLY A 82 -4.88 -4.89 0.69
N CYS A 83 -3.66 -5.23 1.10
CA CYS A 83 -2.71 -4.20 1.53
C CYS A 83 -1.27 -4.60 1.18
N LEU A 84 -0.56 -3.74 0.43
CA LEU A 84 0.90 -3.84 0.36
C LEU A 84 1.47 -3.51 1.74
N ARG A 85 2.09 -4.49 2.40
CA ARG A 85 2.79 -4.29 3.67
C ARG A 85 4.20 -3.83 3.40
N SER A 86 4.72 -2.95 4.25
CA SER A 86 6.16 -2.65 4.19
C SER A 86 6.97 -3.84 4.69
N ILE A 87 8.22 -3.94 4.23
CA ILE A 87 9.19 -4.91 4.74
C ILE A 87 9.39 -4.69 6.25
N GLY A 88 9.45 -3.43 6.69
CA GLY A 88 9.57 -3.09 8.11
C GLY A 88 8.38 -3.52 8.95
N GLU A 89 7.14 -3.35 8.45
CA GLU A 89 5.93 -3.88 9.11
C GLU A 89 5.99 -5.40 9.25
N LEU A 90 6.39 -6.11 8.19
CA LEU A 90 6.46 -7.57 8.21
C LEU A 90 7.60 -8.09 9.07
N CYS A 91 8.72 -7.38 9.12
CA CYS A 91 9.84 -7.72 10.00
C CYS A 91 9.40 -7.67 11.46
N ARG A 92 8.71 -6.60 11.88
CA ARG A 92 8.13 -6.47 13.23
C ARG A 92 7.05 -7.53 13.48
N TYR A 93 6.18 -7.77 12.51
CA TYR A 93 5.11 -8.76 12.65
C TYR A 93 5.67 -10.19 12.84
N GLN A 94 6.78 -10.52 12.18
CA GLN A 94 7.44 -11.83 12.28
C GLN A 94 7.95 -12.16 13.69
N GLU A 95 8.27 -11.16 14.52
CA GLU A 95 8.79 -11.40 15.88
C GLU A 95 7.77 -12.09 16.79
N LEU A 96 6.48 -11.93 16.50
CA LEU A 96 5.38 -12.41 17.34
C LEU A 96 4.50 -13.47 16.66
N HIS A 97 4.74 -13.78 15.39
CA HIS A 97 3.83 -14.60 14.58
C HIS A 97 4.56 -15.68 13.79
N SER A 98 3.86 -16.77 13.49
CA SER A 98 4.39 -17.85 12.68
C SER A 98 4.64 -17.41 11.23
N THR A 99 5.48 -18.15 10.52
CA THR A 99 5.76 -17.90 9.09
C THR A 99 4.49 -17.97 8.24
N LYS A 100 3.53 -18.83 8.62
CA LYS A 100 2.24 -18.97 7.92
C LYS A 100 1.37 -17.73 8.10
N GLU A 101 1.25 -17.25 9.34
CA GLU A 101 0.52 -16.02 9.66
C GLU A 101 1.15 -14.81 8.98
N CYS A 102 2.49 -14.72 8.96
CA CYS A 102 3.18 -13.64 8.23
C CYS A 102 2.90 -13.67 6.73
N ALA A 103 2.84 -14.85 6.11
CA ALA A 103 2.49 -14.98 4.69
C ALA A 103 1.05 -14.56 4.41
N GLU A 104 0.13 -14.90 5.32
CA GLU A 104 -1.27 -14.46 5.26
C GLU A 104 -1.37 -12.93 5.41
N TYR A 105 -0.70 -12.37 6.41
CA TYR A 105 -0.62 -10.93 6.68
C TYR A 105 0.04 -10.13 5.55
N ALA A 106 1.09 -10.68 4.93
CA ALA A 106 1.77 -10.13 3.75
C ALA A 106 0.95 -10.21 2.45
N GLY A 107 -0.17 -10.93 2.46
CA GLY A 107 -0.99 -11.04 1.26
C GLY A 107 -0.50 -12.04 0.21
N VAL A 108 0.43 -12.94 0.55
CA VAL A 108 1.08 -13.85 -0.44
C VAL A 108 1.02 -15.33 -0.04
N ALA A 109 1.29 -16.22 -1.00
CA ALA A 109 1.44 -17.65 -0.71
C ALA A 109 2.69 -17.91 0.15
N LEU A 110 2.63 -18.90 1.05
CA LEU A 110 3.73 -19.25 1.97
C LEU A 110 5.09 -19.42 1.27
N ARG A 111 5.13 -20.15 0.16
CA ARG A 111 6.38 -20.34 -0.61
C ARG A 111 6.91 -19.02 -1.19
N SER A 112 6.02 -18.12 -1.62
CA SER A 112 6.41 -16.80 -2.13
C SER A 112 6.96 -15.92 -1.00
N TYR A 113 6.31 -15.95 0.17
CA TYR A 113 6.79 -15.27 1.37
C TYR A 113 8.21 -15.72 1.72
N GLN A 114 8.43 -17.03 1.87
CA GLN A 114 9.74 -17.59 2.24
C GLN A 114 10.85 -17.21 1.24
N ARG A 115 10.58 -17.28 -0.07
CA ARG A 115 11.54 -16.89 -1.11
C ARG A 115 11.89 -15.40 -1.04
N ARG A 116 10.89 -14.53 -0.84
CA ARG A 116 11.09 -13.08 -0.73
C ARG A 116 11.88 -12.72 0.52
N VAL A 117 11.51 -13.26 1.69
CA VAL A 117 12.24 -13.04 2.95
C VAL A 117 13.70 -13.48 2.82
N LYS A 118 13.96 -14.66 2.25
CA LYS A 118 15.33 -15.13 2.01
C LYS A 118 16.12 -14.12 1.18
N LYS A 119 15.56 -13.68 0.05
CA LYS A 119 16.18 -12.68 -0.83
C LYS A 119 16.42 -11.34 -0.11
N TYR A 120 15.44 -10.84 0.64
CA TYR A 120 15.58 -9.58 1.37
C TYR A 120 16.65 -9.67 2.48
N ARG A 121 16.81 -10.83 3.11
CA ARG A 121 17.90 -11.06 4.07
C ARG A 121 19.26 -11.09 3.39
N GLU A 122 19.38 -11.80 2.26
CA GLU A 122 20.61 -11.84 1.45
C GLU A 122 21.00 -10.45 0.93
N GLU A 123 20.02 -9.59 0.62
CA GLU A 123 20.25 -8.21 0.17
C GLU A 123 20.37 -7.19 1.32
N GLY A 124 20.32 -7.61 2.59
CA GLY A 124 20.39 -6.70 3.75
C GLY A 124 19.18 -5.76 3.89
N LYS A 125 18.07 -6.07 3.21
CA LYS A 125 16.83 -5.27 3.19
C LYS A 125 15.82 -5.70 4.24
N TRP A 126 15.97 -6.86 4.86
CA TRP A 126 15.04 -7.34 5.88
C TRP A 126 15.29 -6.65 7.23
N SER A 127 14.74 -5.44 7.42
CA SER A 127 14.85 -4.68 8.67
C SER A 127 13.55 -3.93 9.02
N PRO A 128 13.29 -3.65 10.31
CA PRO A 128 12.13 -2.87 10.76
C PRO A 128 12.05 -1.44 10.18
N GLU A 129 13.18 -0.88 9.79
CA GLU A 129 13.33 0.50 9.29
C GLU A 129 13.12 0.57 7.77
N ASN A 130 13.04 -0.57 7.08
CA ASN A 130 12.94 -0.57 5.63
C ASN A 130 11.56 -0.07 5.17
N PRO A 131 11.49 1.08 4.45
CA PRO A 131 10.23 1.66 3.99
C PRO A 131 9.69 0.97 2.73
N GLY A 132 10.48 0.07 2.11
CA GLY A 132 10.12 -0.65 0.90
C GLY A 132 8.98 -1.63 1.13
N TYR A 133 8.28 -2.01 0.06
CA TYR A 133 7.14 -2.91 0.11
C TYR A 133 7.54 -4.38 -0.14
N PHE A 134 6.77 -5.29 0.44
CA PHE A 134 7.02 -6.74 0.39
C PHE A 134 6.36 -7.47 -0.79
#